data_AF-A0A0V0TCE7-F1
#
_entry.id   AF-A0A0V0TCE7-F1
#
_cell.length_a   1.000
_cell.length_b   1.000
_cell.length_c   1.000
_cell.angle_alpha   90.00
_cell.angle_beta   90.00
_cell.angle_gamma   90.00
#
_symmetry.space_group_name_H-M   'P 1'
#
loop_
_entity.id
_entity.type
_entity.pdbx_description
1 polymer ?
#
loop_
_entity_poly.entity_id
_entity_poly.type
_entity_poly.pdbx_seq_one_letter_code
_entity_poly.pdbx_strand_id
1 'polypeptide(L)'
;MDILGPLEKISSGNRCVLVLMDYFNKCSAAFPLANMEASTVAKVLVEKYIAYFGAPDYLPSDQGRSFEASVVLKMCQLFSIKKSRSFPYHPQGNGKA
;
A
#
# COMPACT_ATOMS: atom_id res chain seq x y z
N MET A 1 4.27 0.68 -2.58
CA MET A 1 2.84 0.43 -2.31
C MET A 1 2.06 1.22 -3.33
N ASP A 2 0.98 0.62 -3.78
CA ASP A 2 0.05 1.26 -4.72
C ASP A 2 -1.38 0.79 -4.43
N ILE A 3 -2.38 1.57 -4.82
CA ILE A 3 -3.79 1.20 -4.74
C ILE A 3 -4.37 1.18 -6.14
N LEU A 4 -4.77 0.00 -6.59
CA LEU A 4 -5.46 -0.17 -7.86
C LEU A 4 -6.96 0.04 -7.67
N GLY A 5 -7.57 0.94 -8.45
CA GLY A 5 -9.01 1.12 -8.49
C GLY A 5 -9.46 2.53 -8.87
N PRO A 6 -10.78 2.81 -8.76
CA PRO A 6 -11.83 1.88 -8.38
C PRO A 6 -12.13 0.85 -9.48
N LEU A 7 -12.20 -0.43 -9.12
CA LEU A 7 -12.58 -1.55 -9.97
C LEU A 7 -14.10 -1.74 -9.98
N GLU A 8 -14.61 -2.53 -10.93
CA GLU A 8 -16.00 -2.96 -10.93
C GLU A 8 -16.38 -3.61 -9.60
N LYS A 9 -17.56 -3.26 -9.09
CA LYS A 9 -18.04 -3.73 -7.79
C LYS A 9 -18.23 -5.25 -7.84
N ILE A 10 -17.35 -5.99 -7.17
CA ILE A 10 -17.57 -7.41 -6.91
C ILE A 10 -18.56 -7.59 -5.76
N SER A 11 -19.22 -8.75 -5.70
CA SER A 11 -20.27 -9.07 -4.71
C SER A 11 -19.86 -8.86 -3.24
N SER A 12 -18.56 -8.88 -2.94
CA SER A 12 -18.02 -8.62 -1.61
C SER A 12 -17.97 -7.14 -1.20
N GLY A 13 -18.35 -6.21 -2.08
CA GLY A 13 -18.35 -4.76 -1.82
C GLY A 13 -16.98 -4.09 -1.90
N ASN A 14 -15.92 -4.86 -2.15
CA ASN A 14 -14.57 -4.32 -2.37
C ASN A 14 -14.46 -3.65 -3.74
N ARG A 15 -13.76 -2.52 -3.78
CA ARG A 15 -13.61 -1.70 -5.00
C ARG A 15 -12.16 -1.39 -5.34
N CYS A 16 -11.24 -1.62 -4.41
CA CYS A 16 -9.84 -1.29 -4.62
C CYS A 16 -8.97 -2.47 -4.18
N VAL A 17 -7.74 -2.51 -4.66
CA VAL A 17 -6.74 -3.50 -4.23
C VAL A 17 -5.49 -2.77 -3.78
N LEU A 18 -5.08 -2.99 -2.54
CA LEU A 18 -3.79 -2.56 -2.03
C LEU A 18 -2.72 -3.55 -2.50
N VAL A 19 -1.74 -3.05 -3.24
CA VAL A 19 -0.59 -3.85 -3.69
C VAL A 19 0.65 -3.46 -2.89
N LEU A 20 1.23 -4.46 -2.24
CA LEU A 20 2.43 -4.40 -1.43
C LEU A 20 3.51 -5.19 -2.12
N MET A 21 4.65 -4.55 -2.39
CA MET A 21 5.82 -5.23 -2.91
C MET A 21 6.88 -5.24 -1.83
N ASP A 22 7.24 -6.43 -1.37
CA ASP A 22 8.36 -6.63 -0.48
C ASP A 22 9.62 -6.84 -1.33
N TYR A 23 10.53 -5.87 -1.27
CA TYR A 23 11.79 -5.91 -2.00
C TYR A 23 12.75 -6.97 -1.46
N PHE A 24 12.66 -7.34 -0.18
CA PHE A 24 13.55 -8.33 0.42
C PHE A 24 13.21 -9.73 -0.07
N ASN A 25 11.93 -10.10 0.00
CA ASN A 25 11.45 -11.41 -0.43
C ASN A 25 11.11 -11.47 -1.93
N LYS A 26 11.15 -10.34 -2.65
CA LYS A 26 10.65 -10.20 -4.03
C LYS A 26 9.22 -10.74 -4.21
N CYS A 27 8.42 -10.68 -3.15
CA CYS A 27 7.04 -11.12 -3.15
C CYS A 27 6.09 -9.91 -3.25
N SER A 28 5.06 -10.04 -4.07
CA SER A 28 3.94 -9.10 -4.09
C SER A 28 2.76 -9.70 -3.33
N ALA A 29 2.17 -8.90 -2.45
CA ALA A 29 0.94 -9.23 -1.75
C ALA A 29 -0.15 -8.25 -2.18
N ALA A 30 -1.35 -8.79 -2.45
CA ALA A 30 -2.51 -8.00 -2.86
C ALA A 30 -3.62 -8.19 -1.83
N PHE A 31 -4.14 -7.08 -1.31
CA PHE A 31 -5.19 -7.09 -0.31
C PHE A 31 -6.42 -6.32 -0.80
N PRO A 32 -7.62 -6.90 -0.71
CA PRO A 32 -8.84 -6.20 -1.11
C PRO A 32 -9.15 -5.06 -0.14
N LEU A 33 -9.64 -3.95 -0.70
CA LEU A 33 -10.06 -2.76 0.03
C LEU A 33 -11.50 -2.37 -0.37
N ALA A 34 -12.31 -2.02 0.63
CA ALA A 34 -13.66 -1.48 0.42
C ALA A 34 -13.63 -0.07 -0.21
N ASN A 35 -12.65 0.74 0.18
CA ASN A 35 -12.43 2.11 -0.28
C ASN A 35 -10.94 2.48 -0.21
N MET A 36 -10.59 3.66 -0.73
CA MET A 36 -9.21 4.20 -0.68
C MET A 36 -8.97 5.07 0.57
N GLU A 37 -9.79 4.96 1.62
CA GLU A 37 -9.59 5.79 2.80
C GLU A 37 -8.35 5.32 3.59
N ALA A 38 -7.60 6.29 4.13
CA ALA A 38 -6.38 6.00 4.87
C ALA A 38 -6.61 5.10 6.09
N SER A 39 -7.77 5.21 6.75
CA SER A 39 -8.19 4.35 7.86
C SER A 39 -8.31 2.88 7.42
N THR A 40 -8.96 2.64 6.28
CA THR A 40 -9.10 1.30 5.68
C THR A 40 -7.75 0.72 5.31
N VAL A 41 -6.88 1.53 4.69
CA VAL A 41 -5.52 1.14 4.33
C VAL A 41 -4.70 0.78 5.57
N ALA A 42 -4.70 1.63 6.61
CA ALA A 42 -3.99 1.38 7.86
C ALA A 42 -4.49 0.10 8.55
N LYS A 43 -5.81 -0.11 8.58
CA LYS A 43 -6.41 -1.33 9.15
C LYS A 43 -5.90 -2.58 8.44
N VAL A 44 -5.95 -2.60 7.11
CA VAL A 44 -5.48 -3.75 6.32
C VAL A 44 -3.97 -3.96 6.48
N LEU A 45 -3.17 -2.90 6.51
CA LEU A 45 -1.74 -3.01 6.76
C LEU A 45 -1.45 -3.67 8.11
N VAL A 46 -2.14 -3.27 9.18
CA VAL A 46 -1.94 -3.87 10.51
C VAL A 46 -2.47 -5.30 10.57
N GLU A 47 -3.73 -5.52 10.20
CA GLU A 47 -4.43 -6.80 10.41
C GLU A 47 -4.01 -7.90 9.44
N LYS A 48 -3.56 -7.54 8.23
CA LYS A 48 -3.28 -8.52 7.17
C LYS A 48 -1.80 -8.61 6.81
N TYR A 49 -1.08 -7.49 6.84
CA TYR A 49 0.33 -7.49 6.48
C TYR A 49 1.22 -7.63 7.72
N ILE A 50 1.19 -6.66 8.63
CA ILE A 50 2.06 -6.64 9.82
C ILE A 50 1.78 -7.84 10.74
N ALA A 51 0.51 -8.21 10.93
CA ALA A 51 0.15 -9.37 11.74
C ALA A 51 0.69 -10.70 11.19
N TYR A 52 0.91 -10.81 9.87
CA TYR A 52 1.35 -12.05 9.23
C TYR A 52 2.85 -12.07 8.92
N PHE A 53 3.39 -10.98 8.39
CA PHE A 53 4.78 -10.85 7.94
C PHE A 53 5.68 -10.13 8.94
N GLY A 54 5.10 -9.46 9.94
CA GLY A 54 5.83 -8.53 10.81
C GLY A 54 5.90 -7.10 10.24
N ALA A 55 6.40 -6.18 11.05
CA ALA A 55 6.59 -4.79 10.65
C ALA A 55 7.85 -4.66 9.76
N PRO A 56 7.76 -4.07 8.56
CA PRO A 56 8.92 -3.86 7.71
C PRO A 56 9.75 -2.67 8.19
N ASP A 57 11.06 -2.66 7.92
CA ASP A 57 11.92 -1.51 8.22
C ASP A 57 11.55 -0.27 7.40
N TYR A 58 11.16 -0.48 6.13
CA TYR A 58 10.84 0.58 5.18
C TYR A 58 9.51 0.36 4.50
N LEU A 59 8.78 1.46 4.33
CA LEU A 59 7.46 1.48 3.71
C LEU A 59 7.46 2.40 2.49
N PRO A 60 7.91 1.93 1.32
CA PRO A 60 7.84 2.71 0.10
C PRO A 60 6.39 2.81 -0.37
N SER A 61 5.84 4.02 -0.44
CA SER A 61 4.51 4.29 -1.01
C SER A 61 4.58 5.41 -2.04
N ASP A 62 3.62 5.46 -2.95
CA ASP A 62 3.40 6.67 -3.74
C ASP A 62 2.94 7.85 -2.84
N GLN A 63 2.73 9.01 -3.46
CA GLN A 63 2.22 10.20 -2.77
C GLN A 63 0.69 10.24 -2.70
N GLY A 64 0.02 9.09 -2.79
CA GLY A 64 -1.41 8.98 -2.63
C GLY A 64 -1.88 9.50 -1.26
N ARG A 65 -2.97 10.26 -1.23
CA ARG A 65 -3.53 10.84 0.02
C ARG A 65 -3.78 9.78 1.09
N SER A 66 -4.13 8.56 0.68
CA SER A 66 -4.36 7.41 1.54
C SER A 66 -3.13 7.01 2.35
N PHE A 67 -1.91 7.27 1.85
CA PHE A 67 -0.65 6.91 2.49
C PHE A 67 0.05 8.08 3.18
N GLU A 68 -0.31 9.33 2.88
CA GLU A 68 0.24 10.53 3.52
C GLU A 68 -0.61 11.00 4.72
N ALA A 69 -1.81 10.43 4.92
CA ALA A 69 -2.67 10.77 6.04
C ALA A 69 -2.04 10.45 7.40
N SER A 70 -2.39 11.26 8.41
CA SER A 70 -1.84 11.16 9.77
C SER A 70 -2.03 9.80 10.42
N VAL A 71 -3.10 9.07 10.09
CA VAL A 71 -3.35 7.71 10.60
C VAL A 71 -2.27 6.72 10.15
N VAL A 72 -1.85 6.77 8.88
CA VAL A 72 -0.79 5.91 8.35
C VAL A 72 0.57 6.33 8.92
N LEU A 73 0.83 7.63 9.06
CA LEU A 73 2.07 8.12 9.66
C LEU A 73 2.21 7.71 11.13
N LYS A 74 1.14 7.83 11.92
CA LYS A 74 1.10 7.39 13.32
C LYS A 74 1.26 5.87 13.43
N MET A 75 0.62 5.11 12.55
CA MET A 75 0.83 3.66 12.45
C MET A 75 2.31 3.35 12.21
N CYS A 76 2.95 4.00 11.23
CA CYS A 76 4.38 3.80 10.98
C CYS A 76 5.25 4.13 12.20
N GLN A 77 4.94 5.21 12.93
CA GLN A 77 5.65 5.56 14.16
C GLN A 77 5.50 4.50 15.26
N LEU A 78 4.29 3.95 15.44
CA LEU A 78 4.02 2.93 16.46
C LEU A 78 4.78 1.63 16.19
N PHE A 79 4.95 1.26 14.92
CA PHE A 79 5.65 0.04 14.52
C PHE A 79 7.13 0.28 14.18
N SER A 80 7.67 1.48 14.46
CA SER A 80 9.05 1.88 14.10
C SER A 80 9.39 1.72 12.60
N ILE A 81 8.38 1.87 11.74
CA ILE A 81 8.49 1.72 10.29
C ILE A 81 8.93 3.06 9.69
N LYS A 82 9.99 3.05 8.87
CA LYS A 82 10.42 4.23 8.12
C LYS A 82 9.64 4.35 6.82
N LYS A 83 8.71 5.30 6.76
CA LYS A 83 8.01 5.60 5.51
C LYS A 83 8.92 6.35 4.55
N SER A 84 9.00 5.88 3.31
CA SER A 84 9.68 6.56 2.21
C SER A 84 8.71 6.77 1.05
N ARG A 85 8.95 7.81 0.25
CA ARG A 85 8.22 8.03 -1.00
C ARG A 85 8.89 7.21 -2.08
N SER A 86 8.16 6.34 -2.77
CA SER A 86 8.64 5.81 -4.04
C SER A 86 8.78 6.98 -5.01
N PHE A 87 9.84 6.98 -5.81
CA PHE A 87 9.94 7.93 -6.92
C PHE A 87 8.64 7.84 -7.74
N PRO A 88 8.03 8.98 -8.14
CA PRO A 88 6.90 8.93 -9.04
C PRO A 88 7.30 8.04 -10.22
N TYR A 89 6.46 7.05 -10.51
CA TYR A 89 6.66 6.14 -11.64
C TYR A 89 6.97 7.01 -12.86
N HIS A 90 8.18 6.88 -13.42
CA HIS A 90 8.58 7.56 -14.64
C HIS A 90 8.27 6.57 -15.78
N PRO A 91 7.09 6.62 -16.43
CA PRO A 91 6.79 5.75 -17.55
C PRO A 91 7.61 6.09 -18.81
N GLN A 92 8.49 7.10 -18.78
CA GLN A 92 9.40 7.39 -19.89
C GLN A 92 10.64 6.51 -19.78
N GLY A 93 10.63 5.36 -20.47
CA GLY A 93 11.84 4.54 -20.55
C GLY A 93 11.77 3.24 -21.35
N ASN A 94 10.61 2.66 -21.64
CA ASN A 94 10.52 1.52 -22.57
C ASN A 94 9.74 1.91 -23.83
N GLY A 95 10.27 2.91 -24.54
CA GLY A 95 10.24 2.87 -25.98
C GLY A 95 11.39 1.99 -26.45
N LYS A 96 11.10 0.71 -26.72
CA LYS A 96 11.87 -0.08 -27.69
C LYS A 96 10.88 -0.90 -28.51
N ALA A 97 11.09 -0.76 -29.83
CA ALA A 97 10.36 -1.27 -30.97
C ALA A 97 9.92 -2.74 -30.86
#